data_AF-A0A6M0BU00-F1
#
_entry.id   AF-A0A6M0BU00-F1
#
_cell.length_a   1.000
_cell.length_b   1.000
_cell.length_c   1.000
_cell.angle_alpha   90.00
_cell.angle_beta   90.00
_cell.angle_gamma   90.00
#
_symmetry.space_group_name_H-M   'P 1'
#
loop_
_entity.id
_entity.type
_entity.pdbx_description
1 polymer ?
#
loop_
_entity_poly.entity_id
_entity_poly.type
_entity_poly.pdbx_seq_one_letter_code
_entity_poly.pdbx_strand_id
1 'polypeptide(L)' 'MNQHDQTRIRNGCALIIDDSGHQKSGNFTGGVGRQYLGEISTADNGVVIVTTHLYDGVGSLPLDLELYQK' A
#
# COMPACT_ATOMS: atom_id res chain seq x y z
N MET A 1 -14.41 -27.15 12.33
CA MET A 1 -13.47 -26.02 12.37
C MET A 1 -12.56 -26.19 11.17
N ASN A 2 -12.80 -25.44 10.09
CA ASN A 2 -12.03 -25.60 8.86
C ASN A 2 -10.59 -25.14 9.11
N GLN A 3 -9.63 -25.97 8.75
CA GLN A 3 -8.21 -25.68 8.86
C GLN A 3 -7.90 -24.60 7.81
N HIS A 4 -7.81 -23.34 8.22
CA HIS A 4 -7.42 -22.25 7.34
C HIS A 4 -5.89 -22.26 7.25
N ASP A 5 -5.35 -22.83 6.17
CA ASP A 5 -3.93 -22.77 5.81
C ASP A 5 -3.46 -21.35 5.37
N GLN A 6 -4.20 -20.31 5.74
CA GLN A 6 -4.05 -18.93 5.25
C GLN A 6 -2.68 -18.29 5.55
N THR A 7 -1.91 -18.85 6.48
CA THR A 7 -0.58 -18.32 6.85
C THR A 7 0.58 -19.14 6.30
N ARG A 8 0.31 -20.25 5.59
CA ARG A 8 1.37 -21.09 5.03
C ARG A 8 1.78 -20.57 3.66
N ILE A 9 2.95 -19.93 3.60
CA ILE A 9 3.56 -19.51 2.33
C ILE A 9 3.86 -20.77 1.50
N ARG A 10 3.20 -20.90 0.34
CA ARG A 10 3.38 -22.01 -0.60
C ARG A 10 4.60 -21.76 -1.49
N ASN A 11 5.15 -22.82 -2.07
CA ASN A 11 6.23 -22.69 -3.06
C ASN A 11 5.67 -21.98 -4.30
N GLY A 12 6.30 -20.86 -4.68
CA GLY A 12 5.78 -19.93 -5.70
C GLY A 12 4.90 -18.86 -5.06
N CYS A 13 5.38 -17.62 -5.06
CA CYS A 13 4.66 -16.45 -4.57
C CYS A 13 4.93 -15.24 -5.47
N ALA A 14 4.00 -14.28 -5.45
CA ALA A 14 4.19 -12.99 -6.09
C ALA A 14 4.32 -11.90 -5.02
N LEU A 15 5.19 -10.92 -5.28
CA LEU A 15 5.23 -9.69 -4.52
C LEU A 15 4.28 -8.69 -5.18
N ILE A 16 3.27 -8.24 -4.43
CA ILE A 16 2.40 -7.14 -4.84
C ILE A 16 2.91 -5.87 -4.17
N ILE A 17 3.10 -4.82 -4.97
CA ILE A 17 3.40 -3.47 -4.50
C ILE A 17 2.26 -2.59 -4.99
N ASP A 18 1.60 -1.92 -4.06
CA ASP A 18 0.46 -1.05 -4.36
C ASP A 18 0.56 0.23 -3.54
N ASP A 19 0.11 1.34 -4.12
CA ASP A 19 0.06 2.64 -3.47
C ASP A 19 -1.37 3.17 -3.37
N SER A 20 -1.69 3.79 -2.24
CA SER A 20 -2.99 4.41 -2.02
C SER A 20 -2.81 5.85 -1.58
N GLY A 21 -3.35 6.77 -2.37
CA GLY A 21 -3.33 8.20 -2.11
C GLY A 21 -4.63 8.70 -1.49
N HIS A 22 -4.53 9.64 -0.56
CA HIS A 22 -5.68 10.37 -0.02
C HIS A 22 -5.38 11.87 0.08
N GLN A 23 -6.25 12.70 -0.50
CA GLN A 23 -6.16 14.16 -0.45
C GLN A 23 -6.29 14.67 0.98
N LYS A 24 -5.50 15.68 1.37
CA LYS A 24 -5.52 16.24 2.73
C LYS A 24 -5.63 17.76 2.68
N SER A 25 -6.36 18.32 3.63
CA SER A 25 -6.32 19.74 3.94
C SER A 25 -5.29 20.01 5.04
N GLY A 26 -4.36 20.92 4.80
CA GLY A 26 -3.30 21.28 5.75
C GLY A 26 -2.10 20.32 5.75
N ASN A 27 -1.12 20.60 6.62
CA ASN A 27 0.23 20.01 6.58
C ASN A 27 0.73 19.49 7.95
N PHE A 28 -0.17 19.26 8.91
CA PHE A 28 0.21 18.91 10.29
C PHE A 28 0.49 17.41 10.49
N THR A 29 0.16 16.56 9.51
CA THR A 29 0.40 15.12 9.57
C THR A 29 1.67 14.77 8.78
N GLY A 30 2.51 13.89 9.33
CA GLY A 30 3.69 13.40 8.64
C GLY A 30 3.34 12.70 7.33
N GLY A 31 4.20 12.82 6.32
CA GLY A 31 3.96 12.29 4.98
C GLY A 31 2.94 13.06 4.14
N VAL A 32 2.39 14.19 4.63
CA VAL A 32 1.56 15.07 3.79
C VAL A 32 2.44 15.97 2.94
N GLY A 33 2.15 16.02 1.63
CA GLY A 33 2.80 16.95 0.71
C GLY A 33 2.19 16.91 -0.69
N ARG A 34 2.84 17.59 -1.64
CA ARG A 34 2.47 17.58 -3.06
C ARG A 34 2.82 16.23 -3.70
N GLN A 35 1.83 15.35 -3.81
CA GLN A 35 1.97 13.97 -4.26
C GLN A 35 0.96 13.63 -5.36
N TYR A 36 1.26 12.60 -6.15
CA TYR A 36 0.33 12.10 -7.15
C TYR A 36 -0.78 11.32 -6.46
N LEU A 37 -2.05 11.65 -6.73
CA LEU A 37 -3.21 11.05 -6.07
C LEU A 37 -4.15 10.33 -7.07
N GLY A 38 -3.60 9.88 -8.20
CA GLY A 38 -4.38 9.19 -9.25
C GLY A 38 -4.84 10.07 -10.40
N GLU A 39 -4.67 11.40 -10.33
CA GLU A 39 -4.98 12.30 -11.45
C GLU A 39 -3.77 12.56 -12.35
N ILE A 40 -3.87 12.12 -13.61
CA ILE A 40 -2.82 12.28 -14.62
C ILE A 40 -2.33 13.73 -14.69
N SER A 41 -1.00 13.89 -14.61
CA SER A 41 -0.29 15.18 -14.68
C SER A 41 -0.46 16.14 -13.51
N THR A 42 -1.19 15.77 -12.44
CA THR A 42 -1.40 16.66 -11.30
C THR A 42 -0.91 16.02 -9.99
N ALA A 43 -0.08 16.77 -9.26
CA ALA A 43 0.27 16.45 -7.89
C ALA A 43 -0.42 17.44 -6.96
N ASP A 44 -1.18 16.94 -5.99
CA ASP A 44 -1.96 17.73 -5.04
C ASP A 44 -1.55 17.41 -3.59
N ASN A 45 -2.02 18.22 -2.64
CA ASN A 45 -1.74 18.02 -1.23
C ASN A 45 -2.44 16.76 -0.73
N GLY A 46 -1.65 15.76 -0.35
CA GLY A 46 -2.17 14.51 0.14
C GLY A 46 -1.08 13.68 0.78
N VAL A 47 -1.47 12.47 1.16
CA VAL A 47 -0.58 11.44 1.68
C VAL A 47 -0.73 10.21 0.81
N VAL A 48 0.39 9.59 0.46
CA VAL A 48 0.43 8.30 -0.23
C VAL A 48 1.06 7.30 0.73
N ILE A 49 0.44 6.12 0.80
CA ILE A 49 0.97 4.98 1.51
C ILE A 49 1.34 3.91 0.50
N VAL A 50 2.50 3.30 0.67
CA VAL A 50 2.96 2.18 -0.14
C VAL A 50 2.83 0.93 0.70
N THR A 51 2.22 -0.10 0.15
CA THR A 51 2.04 -1.38 0.81
C THR A 51 2.72 -2.47 -0.01
N THR A 52 3.33 -3.42 0.69
CA THR A 52 3.85 -4.63 0.07
C THR A 52 3.12 -5.83 0.63
N HIS A 53 2.69 -6.73 -0.27
CA HIS A 53 1.99 -7.94 0.08
C HIS A 53 2.63 -9.15 -0.57
N LEU A 54 2.69 -10.25 0.17
CA LEU A 54 3.01 -11.55 -0.37
C LEU A 54 1.71 -12.22 -0.83
N TYR A 55 1.63 -12.56 -2.11
CA TYR A 55 0.50 -13.28 -2.68
C TYR A 55 0.85 -14.73 -2.98
N ASP A 56 0.05 -15.66 -2.45
CA ASP A 56 0.27 -17.11 -2.55
C ASP A 56 -0.57 -17.80 -3.64
N GLY A 57 -1.29 -17.02 -4.47
CA GLY A 57 -2.23 -17.54 -5.45
C GLY A 57 -3.67 -17.68 -4.94
N VAL A 58 -3.92 -17.50 -3.64
CA VAL A 58 -5.26 -17.52 -3.03
C VAL A 58 -5.56 -16.21 -2.33
N GLY A 59 -4.60 -15.69 -1.55
CA GLY A 59 -4.75 -14.47 -0.79
C GLY A 59 -3.42 -13.74 -0.58
N SER A 60 -3.53 -12.51 -0.09
CA SER A 60 -2.39 -11.64 0.19
C SER A 60 -2.14 -11.52 1.69
N LEU A 61 -0.89 -11.67 2.11
CA LEU A 61 -0.42 -11.34 3.46
C LEU A 61 0.33 -10.00 3.41
N PRO A 62 -0.03 -8.99 4.22
CA PRO A 62 0.72 -7.75 4.30
C PRO A 62 2.13 -8.03 4.86
N LEU A 63 3.15 -7.54 4.17
CA LEU A 63 4.54 -7.66 4.59
C LEU A 63 5.04 -6.36 5.23
N ASP A 64 4.77 -5.24 4.57
CA ASP A 64 5.21 -3.92 5.02
C ASP A 64 4.28 -2.81 4.53
N LEU A 65 4.34 -1.68 5.22
CA LEU A 65 3.57 -0.49 4.94
C LEU A 65 4.38 0.75 5.35
N GLU A 66 4.55 1.67 4.41
CA GLU A 66 5.32 2.90 4.64
C GLU A 66 4.61 4.12 4.05
N LEU A 67 4.69 5.25 4.74
CA LEU A 67 4.27 6.53 4.20
C LEU A 67 5.29 7.01 3.17
N TYR A 68 4.83 7.35 1.97
CA TYR A 68 5.71 7.95 0.97
C TYR A 68 6.20 9.33 1.46
N GLN A 69 7.50 9.43 1.70
CA GLN A 69 8.18 10.68 2.01
C GLN A 69 8.90 11.16 0.75
N LYS A 70 8.71 12.44 0.40
CA LYS A 70 9.39 13.08 -0.74
C LYS A 70 10.65 13.80 -0.29
#